data_AF-A0A896TCM7-F1
#
_entry.id   AF-A0A896TCM7-F1
#
_cell.length_a   1.000
_cell.length_b   1.000
_cell.length_c   1.000
_cell.angle_alpha   90.00
_cell.angle_beta   90.00
_cell.angle_gamma   90.00
#
_symmetry.space_group_name_H-M   'P 1'
#
loop_
_entity.id
_entity.type
_entity.pdbx_description
1 polymer ?
#
loop_
_entity_poly.entity_id
_entity_poly.type
_entity_poly.pdbx_seq_one_letter_code
_entity_poly.pdbx_strand_id
1 'polypeptide(L)'
;MGRGTLTPQEEELKKVISNNIRTKIKEEGISQAEFARRAGIPPTTLSGYIKGVTRPNAGNLQKISDALGLLKSDIDPSYKQGYSLEDWNNNKKQSHLVKKITEISSQLEEPRQKIVLDTASSQLEEQEKAKRAVKPKPKVTPLFDINSPLTDEELQEAVDEAVAFDGVPLTDREKELYKHLLRETWEEDHGRG
;
A
#
# COMPACT_ATOMS: atom_id res chain seq x y z
N MET A 1 29.74 -24.65 -16.95
CA MET A 1 29.87 -23.39 -16.19
C MET A 1 28.62 -23.22 -15.35
N GLY A 2 28.75 -23.20 -14.02
CA GLY A 2 27.61 -22.94 -13.13
C GLY A 2 27.05 -21.56 -13.42
N ARG A 3 25.75 -21.45 -13.67
CA ARG A 3 25.11 -20.14 -13.84
C ARG A 3 25.33 -19.38 -12.53
N GLY A 4 26.06 -18.27 -12.59
CA GLY A 4 26.26 -17.40 -11.43
C GLY A 4 24.92 -17.12 -10.76
N THR A 5 24.94 -17.02 -9.42
CA THR A 5 23.77 -16.62 -8.64
C THR A 5 23.21 -15.32 -9.19
N LEU A 6 21.91 -15.27 -9.49
CA LEU A 6 21.23 -14.04 -9.92
C LEU A 6 21.45 -12.96 -8.86
N THR A 7 21.68 -11.73 -9.30
CA THR A 7 21.65 -10.58 -8.40
C THR A 7 20.23 -10.38 -7.86
N PRO A 8 20.06 -9.72 -6.69
CA PRO A 8 18.73 -9.41 -6.17
C PRO A 8 17.84 -8.66 -7.17
N GLN A 9 18.43 -7.77 -7.96
CA GLN A 9 17.74 -7.00 -8.99
C GLN A 9 17.25 -7.88 -10.14
N GLU A 10 18.07 -8.82 -10.61
CA GLU A 10 17.68 -9.75 -11.67
C GLU A 10 16.61 -10.74 -11.19
N GLU A 11 16.66 -11.15 -9.93
CA GLU A 11 15.64 -12.00 -9.33
C GLU A 11 14.30 -11.28 -9.21
N GLU A 12 14.31 -10.00 -8.79
CA GLU A 12 13.10 -9.19 -8.73
C GLU A 12 12.52 -8.93 -10.12
N LEU A 13 13.35 -8.57 -11.10
CA LEU A 13 12.92 -8.41 -12.49
C LEU A 13 12.29 -9.71 -13.04
N LYS A 14 12.88 -10.87 -12.74
CA LYS A 14 12.32 -12.17 -13.11
C LYS A 14 10.94 -12.40 -12.50
N LYS A 15 10.73 -12.04 -11.23
CA LYS A 15 9.41 -12.11 -10.57
C LYS A 15 8.40 -11.18 -11.23
N VAL A 16 8.80 -9.97 -11.58
CA VAL A 16 7.94 -8.99 -12.27
C VAL A 16 7.49 -9.53 -13.62
N ILE A 17 8.41 -10.01 -14.45
CA ILE A 17 8.12 -10.61 -15.77
C ILE A 17 7.16 -11.79 -15.62
N SER A 18 7.45 -12.69 -14.67
CA SER A 18 6.61 -13.86 -14.38
C SER A 18 5.17 -13.48 -14.02
N ASN A 19 5.00 -12.48 -13.15
CA ASN A 19 3.69 -11.96 -12.77
C ASN A 19 2.99 -11.29 -13.95
N ASN A 20 3.69 -10.51 -14.78
CA ASN A 20 3.10 -9.88 -15.96
C ASN A 20 2.54 -10.92 -16.94
N ILE A 21 3.33 -11.94 -17.28
CA ILE A 21 2.88 -13.04 -18.16
C ILE A 21 1.64 -13.72 -17.57
N ARG A 22 1.67 -14.07 -16.28
CA ARG A 22 0.54 -14.74 -15.60
C ARG A 22 -0.74 -13.89 -15.63
N THR A 23 -0.63 -12.61 -15.29
CA THR A 23 -1.77 -11.69 -15.26
C THR A 23 -2.34 -11.51 -16.66
N LYS A 24 -1.51 -11.27 -17.67
CA LYS A 24 -1.98 -11.05 -19.05
C LYS A 24 -2.66 -12.26 -19.67
N ILE A 25 -2.13 -13.47 -19.44
CA ILE A 25 -2.81 -14.70 -19.87
C ILE A 25 -4.16 -14.86 -19.16
N LYS A 26 -4.23 -14.52 -17.87
CA LYS A 26 -5.49 -14.59 -17.10
C LYS A 26 -6.53 -13.59 -17.59
N GLU A 27 -6.11 -12.38 -17.98
CA GLU A 27 -6.99 -11.34 -18.53
C GLU A 27 -7.66 -11.78 -19.84
N GLU A 28 -7.02 -12.62 -20.65
CA GLU A 28 -7.65 -13.19 -21.85
C GLU A 28 -8.67 -14.29 -21.58
N GLY A 29 -8.72 -14.84 -20.36
CA GLY A 29 -9.67 -15.89 -20.00
C GLY A 29 -9.38 -17.27 -20.60
N ILE A 30 -8.20 -17.51 -21.17
CA ILE A 30 -7.81 -18.81 -21.72
C ILE A 30 -6.88 -19.61 -20.79
N SER A 31 -6.82 -20.93 -20.98
CA SER A 31 -5.93 -21.79 -20.19
C SER A 31 -4.45 -21.56 -20.56
N GLN A 32 -3.54 -21.83 -19.61
CA GLN A 32 -2.10 -21.74 -19.88
C GLN A 32 -1.64 -22.72 -20.97
N ALA A 33 -2.24 -23.91 -21.04
CA ALA A 33 -1.93 -24.89 -22.08
C ALA A 33 -2.37 -24.39 -23.47
N GLU A 34 -3.53 -23.73 -23.54
CA GLU A 34 -4.01 -23.14 -24.78
C GLU A 34 -3.15 -21.95 -25.22
N PHE A 35 -2.82 -21.06 -24.29
CA PHE A 35 -1.90 -19.96 -24.56
C PHE A 35 -0.53 -20.47 -25.04
N ALA A 36 0.01 -21.52 -24.41
CA ALA A 36 1.28 -22.13 -24.81
C ALA A 36 1.25 -22.62 -26.27
N ARG A 37 0.16 -23.29 -26.67
CA ARG A 37 -0.05 -23.73 -28.06
C ARG A 37 -0.10 -22.54 -29.00
N ARG A 38 -0.90 -21.51 -28.67
CA ARG A 38 -1.05 -20.30 -29.49
C ARG A 38 0.28 -19.54 -29.67
N ALA A 39 1.06 -19.41 -28.60
CA ALA A 39 2.36 -18.74 -28.63
C ALA A 39 3.47 -19.58 -29.28
N GLY A 40 3.24 -20.87 -29.59
CA GLY A 40 4.29 -21.75 -30.10
C GLY A 40 5.43 -21.96 -29.10
N ILE A 41 5.07 -22.08 -27.81
CA ILE A 41 5.99 -22.32 -26.69
C ILE A 41 5.60 -23.64 -26.01
N PRO A 42 6.54 -24.55 -25.70
CA PRO A 42 6.21 -25.77 -24.97
C PRO A 42 5.53 -25.45 -23.62
N PRO A 43 4.45 -26.16 -23.24
CA PRO A 43 3.74 -25.90 -21.98
C PRO A 43 4.63 -25.93 -20.73
N THR A 44 5.62 -26.83 -20.70
CA THR A 44 6.60 -26.93 -19.63
C THR A 44 7.48 -25.68 -19.53
N THR A 45 7.92 -25.15 -20.67
CA THR A 45 8.69 -23.91 -20.77
C THR A 45 7.88 -22.70 -20.32
N LEU A 46 6.64 -22.55 -20.82
CA LEU A 46 5.75 -21.47 -20.40
C LEU A 46 5.46 -21.53 -18.89
N SER A 47 5.19 -22.72 -18.36
CA SER A 47 5.01 -22.94 -16.92
C SER A 47 6.25 -22.48 -16.13
N GLY A 48 7.46 -22.74 -16.64
CA GLY A 48 8.70 -22.26 -16.04
C GLY A 48 8.78 -20.73 -15.93
N TYR A 49 8.25 -20.01 -16.93
CA TYR A 49 8.16 -18.55 -16.94
C TYR A 49 7.08 -18.05 -15.97
N ILE A 50 5.90 -18.66 -15.99
CA ILE A 50 4.76 -18.29 -15.12
C ILE A 50 5.07 -18.51 -13.63
N LYS A 51 5.92 -19.50 -13.31
CA LYS A 51 6.40 -19.78 -11.95
C LYS A 51 7.64 -18.98 -11.56
N GLY A 52 8.26 -18.23 -12.49
CA GLY A 52 9.46 -17.45 -12.23
C GLY A 52 10.73 -18.29 -12.03
N VAL A 53 10.71 -19.57 -12.43
CA VAL A 53 11.88 -20.45 -12.35
C VAL A 53 12.95 -20.00 -13.33
N THR A 54 12.52 -19.62 -14.54
CA THR A 54 13.39 -19.11 -15.61
C THR A 54 12.81 -17.84 -16.20
N ARG A 55 13.67 -16.99 -16.75
CA ARG A 55 13.25 -15.80 -17.51
C ARG A 55 13.12 -16.18 -18.99
N PRO A 56 12.09 -15.70 -19.72
CA PRO A 56 12.03 -15.87 -21.17
C PRO A 56 13.21 -15.18 -21.84
N ASN A 57 13.82 -15.84 -22.83
CA ASN A 57 14.78 -15.17 -23.71
C ASN A 57 14.05 -14.24 -24.69
N ALA A 58 14.79 -13.41 -25.44
CA ALA A 58 14.21 -12.41 -26.35
C ALA A 58 13.24 -13.02 -27.39
N GLY A 59 13.54 -14.22 -27.92
CA GLY A 59 12.68 -14.89 -28.90
C GLY A 59 11.38 -15.41 -28.31
N ASN A 60 11.43 -16.06 -27.15
CA ASN A 60 10.23 -16.52 -26.45
C ASN A 60 9.43 -15.35 -25.86
N LEU A 61 10.09 -14.27 -25.45
CA LEU A 61 9.41 -13.05 -25.03
C LEU A 61 8.62 -12.43 -26.20
N GLN A 62 9.20 -12.39 -27.41
CA GLN A 62 8.52 -11.93 -28.61
C GLN A 62 7.29 -12.79 -28.92
N LYS A 63 7.43 -14.13 -28.88
CA LYS A 63 6.29 -15.04 -29.07
C LYS A 63 5.15 -14.81 -28.07
N ILE A 64 5.47 -14.57 -26.79
CA ILE A 64 4.48 -14.26 -25.77
C ILE A 64 3.81 -12.91 -26.07
N SER A 65 4.58 -11.89 -26.43
CA SER A 65 4.04 -10.56 -26.73
C SER A 65 3.16 -10.57 -27.97
N ASP A 66 3.57 -11.27 -29.03
CA ASP A 66 2.79 -11.42 -30.26
C ASP A 66 1.47 -12.16 -29.98
N ALA A 67 1.53 -13.24 -29.18
CA ALA A 67 0.35 -13.97 -28.80
C ALA A 67 -0.63 -13.12 -27.98
N LEU A 68 -0.15 -12.22 -27.11
CA LEU A 68 -0.98 -11.32 -26.30
C LEU A 68 -1.39 -10.03 -27.04
N GLY A 69 -0.84 -9.76 -28.23
CA GLY A 69 -1.00 -8.47 -28.91
C GLY A 69 -0.38 -7.28 -28.16
N LEU A 70 0.71 -7.52 -27.43
CA LEU A 70 1.41 -6.53 -26.61
C LEU A 70 2.83 -6.26 -27.12
N LEU A 71 3.47 -5.20 -26.61
CA LEU A 71 4.90 -4.97 -26.80
C LEU A 71 5.72 -5.76 -25.77
N LYS A 72 6.99 -6.05 -26.10
CA LYS A 72 7.92 -6.67 -25.14
C LYS A 72 8.06 -5.86 -23.86
N SER A 73 8.04 -4.53 -23.96
CA SER A 73 8.09 -3.59 -22.83
C SER A 73 6.87 -3.67 -21.89
N ASP A 74 5.73 -4.19 -22.35
CA ASP A 74 4.54 -4.38 -21.51
C ASP A 74 4.67 -5.61 -20.61
N ILE A 75 5.61 -6.51 -20.93
CA ILE A 75 5.85 -7.77 -20.23
C ILE A 75 7.18 -7.71 -19.46
N ASP A 76 8.24 -7.29 -20.15
CA ASP A 76 9.59 -7.14 -19.62
C ASP A 76 9.98 -5.65 -19.52
N PRO A 77 9.96 -5.10 -18.30
CA PRO A 77 10.27 -3.70 -18.05
C PRO A 77 11.65 -3.26 -18.58
N SER A 78 12.61 -4.20 -18.70
CA SER A 78 13.96 -3.87 -19.16
C SER A 78 14.03 -3.40 -20.62
N TYR A 79 12.94 -3.56 -21.38
CA TYR A 79 12.83 -3.05 -22.75
C TYR A 79 12.30 -1.62 -22.83
N LYS A 80 11.93 -1.00 -21.71
CA LYS A 80 11.48 0.40 -21.65
C LYS A 80 12.69 1.33 -21.53
N GLN A 81 12.71 2.40 -22.34
CA GLN A 81 13.76 3.41 -22.24
C GLN A 81 13.67 4.13 -20.88
N GLY A 82 14.81 4.31 -20.19
CA GLY A 82 14.84 4.90 -18.84
C GLY A 82 14.30 3.99 -17.74
N TYR A 83 14.38 2.67 -17.92
CA TYR A 83 13.87 1.69 -16.97
C TYR A 83 14.49 1.80 -15.56
N SER A 84 13.60 1.86 -14.56
CA SER A 84 13.86 1.62 -13.13
C SER A 84 12.81 0.62 -12.61
N LEU A 85 13.21 -0.32 -11.73
CA LEU A 85 12.28 -1.28 -11.11
C LEU A 85 11.24 -0.56 -10.24
N GLU A 86 11.67 0.51 -9.58
CA GLU A 86 10.87 1.35 -8.70
C GLU A 86 9.72 1.98 -9.50
N ASP A 87 10.02 2.58 -10.65
CA ASP A 87 9.03 3.21 -11.52
C ASP A 87 8.01 2.21 -12.09
N TRP A 88 8.47 1.02 -12.47
CA TRP A 88 7.60 -0.02 -13.02
C TRP A 88 6.58 -0.52 -11.99
N ASN A 89 7.04 -0.81 -10.76
CA ASN A 89 6.18 -1.30 -9.69
C ASN A 89 5.18 -0.22 -9.22
N ASN A 90 5.57 1.05 -9.24
CA ASN A 90 4.69 2.17 -8.92
C ASN A 90 3.54 2.34 -9.94
N ASN A 91 3.81 2.14 -11.24
CA ASN A 91 2.79 2.27 -12.30
C ASN A 91 1.71 1.18 -12.25
N LYS A 92 2.05 -0.04 -11.81
CA LYS A 92 1.10 -1.17 -11.73
C LYS A 92 0.13 -1.07 -10.54
N LYS A 93 0.54 -0.37 -9.46
CA LYS A 93 -0.33 -0.07 -8.32
C LYS A 93 -1.25 1.13 -8.55
N GLN A 94 -1.01 1.91 -9.60
CA GLN A 94 -1.83 3.08 -9.90
C GLN A 94 -3.19 2.61 -10.45
N SER A 95 -4.23 2.75 -9.62
CA SER A 95 -5.62 2.50 -10.02
C SER A 95 -5.94 3.24 -11.32
N HIS A 96 -6.82 2.66 -12.15
CA HIS A 96 -7.32 3.30 -13.38
C HIS A 96 -7.85 4.72 -13.11
N LEU A 97 -8.42 4.96 -11.91
CA LEU A 97 -8.83 6.29 -11.48
C LEU A 97 -7.64 7.24 -11.32
N VAL A 98 -6.56 6.80 -10.69
CA VAL A 98 -5.37 7.64 -10.49
C VAL A 98 -4.68 7.93 -11.83
N LYS A 99 -4.69 7.00 -12.78
CA LYS A 99 -4.20 7.26 -14.15
C LYS A 99 -5.01 8.36 -14.85
N LYS A 100 -6.35 8.27 -14.80
CA LYS A 100 -7.25 9.31 -15.35
C LYS A 100 -7.06 10.66 -14.67
N ILE A 101 -6.89 10.67 -13.34
CA ILE A 101 -6.61 11.91 -12.58
C ILE A 101 -5.31 12.54 -13.09
N THR A 102 -4.24 11.76 -13.21
CA THR A 102 -2.95 12.28 -13.72
C THR A 102 -3.07 12.80 -15.15
N GLU A 103 -3.77 12.09 -16.03
CA GLU A 103 -4.00 12.48 -17.43
C GLU A 103 -4.83 13.76 -17.57
N ILE A 104 -5.86 13.95 -16.74
CA ILE A 104 -6.68 15.17 -16.76
C ILE A 104 -5.90 16.33 -16.12
N SER A 105 -5.27 16.10 -14.96
CA SER A 105 -4.51 17.13 -14.26
C SER A 105 -3.33 17.67 -15.07
N SER A 106 -2.70 16.85 -15.91
CA SER A 106 -1.61 17.32 -16.79
C SER A 106 -2.07 18.25 -17.92
N GLN A 107 -3.36 18.25 -18.26
CA GLN A 107 -3.95 19.14 -19.27
C GLN A 107 -4.42 20.48 -18.69
N LEU A 108 -4.47 20.61 -17.37
CA LEU A 108 -4.89 21.84 -16.68
C LEU A 108 -3.73 22.86 -16.61
N GLU A 109 -4.08 24.14 -16.57
CA GLU A 109 -3.12 25.22 -16.27
C GLU A 109 -2.73 25.23 -14.79
N GLU A 110 -1.54 25.77 -14.46
CA GLU A 110 -0.99 25.81 -13.09
C GLU A 110 -1.98 26.28 -12.01
N PRO A 111 -2.79 27.35 -12.20
CA PRO A 111 -3.74 27.78 -11.16
C PRO A 111 -4.78 26.71 -10.83
N ARG A 112 -5.20 25.91 -11.82
CA ARG A 112 -6.18 24.83 -11.65
C ARG A 112 -5.54 23.57 -11.09
N GLN A 113 -4.31 23.27 -11.49
CA GLN A 113 -3.53 22.17 -10.91
C GLN A 113 -3.35 22.35 -9.40
N LYS A 114 -3.11 23.59 -8.95
CA LYS A 114 -3.00 23.91 -7.52
C LYS A 114 -4.29 23.58 -6.75
N ILE A 115 -5.45 23.91 -7.30
CA ILE A 115 -6.75 23.58 -6.68
C ILE A 115 -6.91 22.06 -6.54
N VAL A 116 -6.54 21.29 -7.57
CA VAL A 116 -6.60 19.83 -7.52
C VAL A 116 -5.68 19.28 -6.43
N LEU A 117 -4.46 19.82 -6.31
CA LEU A 117 -3.51 19.42 -5.27
C LEU A 117 -4.03 19.73 -3.86
N ASP A 118 -4.53 20.95 -3.64
CA ASP A 118 -5.07 21.37 -2.35
C ASP A 118 -6.26 20.48 -1.93
N THR A 119 -7.17 20.21 -2.87
CA THR A 119 -8.34 19.35 -2.65
C THR A 119 -7.91 17.91 -2.34
N ALA A 120 -6.98 17.34 -3.12
CA ALA A 120 -6.48 15.99 -2.90
C ALA A 120 -5.80 15.85 -1.52
N SER A 121 -5.09 16.89 -1.09
CA SER A 121 -4.40 16.92 0.20
C SER A 121 -5.39 16.96 1.37
N SER A 122 -6.43 17.80 1.28
CA SER A 122 -7.51 17.86 2.26
C SER A 122 -8.26 16.53 2.39
N GLN A 123 -8.61 15.90 1.27
CA GLN A 123 -9.29 14.59 1.26
C GLN A 123 -8.44 13.47 1.89
N LEU A 124 -7.12 13.50 1.67
CA LEU A 124 -6.22 12.54 2.30
C LEU A 124 -6.19 12.71 3.82
N GLU A 125 -6.17 13.95 4.31
CA GLU A 125 -6.20 14.25 5.74
C GLU A 125 -7.51 13.77 6.40
N GLU A 126 -8.66 14.05 5.78
CA GLU A 126 -9.97 13.58 6.24
C GLU A 126 -10.03 12.04 6.32
N GLN A 127 -9.50 11.35 5.31
CA GLN A 127 -9.44 9.89 5.27
C GLN A 127 -8.62 9.32 6.43
N GLU A 128 -7.46 9.90 6.73
CA GLU A 128 -6.60 9.42 7.81
C GLU A 128 -7.21 9.71 9.19
N LYS A 129 -7.90 10.85 9.37
CA LYS A 129 -8.69 11.14 10.58
C LYS A 129 -9.80 10.11 10.78
N ALA A 130 -10.56 9.79 9.73
CA ALA A 130 -11.61 8.78 9.81
C ALA A 130 -11.07 7.38 10.18
N LYS A 131 -9.93 6.97 9.64
CA LYS A 131 -9.28 5.70 10.01
C LYS A 131 -8.82 5.65 11.48
N ARG A 132 -8.35 6.78 12.01
CA ARG A 132 -7.97 6.89 13.43
C ARG A 132 -9.18 6.75 14.36
N ALA A 133 -10.31 7.37 13.99
CA ALA A 133 -11.56 7.28 14.74
C ALA A 133 -12.19 5.86 14.76
N VAL A 134 -11.84 5.00 13.80
CA VAL A 134 -12.43 3.66 13.61
C VAL A 134 -11.53 2.52 14.13
N LYS A 135 -10.36 2.82 14.72
CA LYS A 135 -9.55 1.76 15.37
C LYS A 135 -10.41 1.06 16.43
N PRO A 136 -10.59 -0.28 16.39
CA PRO A 136 -11.36 -0.98 17.40
C PRO A 136 -10.64 -0.81 18.73
N LYS A 137 -11.22 -0.01 19.64
CA LYS A 137 -10.73 0.08 21.01
C LYS A 137 -10.79 -1.34 21.61
N PRO A 138 -9.71 -1.86 22.21
CA PRO A 138 -9.77 -3.13 22.93
C PRO A 138 -10.87 -3.05 23.99
N LYS A 139 -11.62 -4.13 24.22
CA LYS A 139 -12.77 -4.16 25.13
C LYS A 139 -12.43 -3.71 26.57
N VAL A 140 -11.15 -3.77 26.94
CA VAL A 140 -10.60 -3.20 28.16
C VAL A 140 -9.20 -2.70 27.82
N THR A 141 -8.99 -1.39 27.87
CA THR A 141 -7.67 -0.79 28.04
C THR A 141 -7.57 -0.40 29.51
N PRO A 142 -6.57 -0.90 30.27
CA PRO A 142 -6.30 -0.34 31.58
C PRO A 142 -6.03 1.17 31.42
N LEU A 143 -6.57 1.97 32.34
CA LEU A 143 -6.51 3.44 32.25
C LEU A 143 -5.05 3.95 32.29
N PHE A 144 -4.14 3.15 32.85
CA PHE A 144 -2.71 3.45 32.98
C PHE A 144 -1.87 2.17 32.75
N ASP A 145 -0.70 2.30 32.13
CA ASP A 145 0.35 1.28 32.23
C ASP A 145 1.04 1.46 33.59
N ILE A 146 0.87 0.47 34.47
CA ILE A 146 1.38 0.47 35.86
C ILE A 146 2.91 0.63 35.89
N ASN A 147 3.60 0.42 34.77
CA ASN A 147 5.06 0.51 34.65
C ASN A 147 5.58 1.78 33.98
N SER A 148 4.69 2.70 33.56
CA SER A 148 5.07 3.96 32.90
C SER A 148 4.58 5.17 33.69
N PRO A 149 5.40 6.22 33.90
CA PRO A 149 4.96 7.44 34.54
C PRO A 149 3.83 8.08 33.72
N LEU A 150 2.74 8.45 34.39
CA LEU A 150 1.59 9.08 33.76
C LEU A 150 1.99 10.48 33.24
N THR A 151 2.06 10.63 31.92
CA THR A 151 2.44 11.91 31.30
C THR A 151 1.25 12.87 31.18
N ASP A 152 1.55 14.17 31.16
CA ASP A 152 0.52 15.22 31.01
C ASP A 152 -0.24 15.13 29.68
N GLU A 153 0.40 14.60 28.64
CA GLU A 153 -0.21 14.33 27.33
C GLU A 153 -1.20 13.17 27.39
N GLU A 154 -0.84 12.07 28.06
CA GLU A 154 -1.73 10.90 28.24
C GLU A 154 -2.93 11.24 29.14
N LEU A 155 -2.71 12.04 30.20
CA LEU A 155 -3.79 12.57 31.04
C LEU A 155 -4.76 13.44 30.23
N GLN A 156 -4.21 14.28 29.35
CA GLN A 156 -5.03 15.17 28.52
C GLN A 156 -5.84 14.36 27.50
N GLU A 157 -5.24 13.37 26.85
CA GLU A 157 -5.93 12.46 25.93
C GLU A 157 -7.07 11.71 26.64
N ALA A 158 -6.81 11.14 27.82
CA ALA A 158 -7.82 10.42 28.59
C ALA A 158 -9.02 11.30 28.99
N VAL A 159 -8.77 12.55 29.37
CA VAL A 159 -9.80 13.51 29.74
C VAL A 159 -10.56 14.06 28.53
N ASP A 160 -9.89 14.21 27.39
CA ASP A 160 -10.54 14.64 26.15
C ASP A 160 -11.42 13.56 25.53
N GLU A 161 -11.11 12.29 25.78
CA GLU A 161 -11.96 11.15 25.42
C GLU A 161 -13.10 10.88 26.42
N ALA A 162 -13.03 11.45 27.63
CA ALA A 162 -14.02 11.19 28.68
C ALA A 162 -15.35 11.92 28.40
N VAL A 163 -16.44 11.19 28.64
CA VAL A 163 -17.82 11.68 28.51
C VAL A 163 -18.58 11.42 29.80
N ALA A 164 -19.61 12.23 30.06
CA ALA A 164 -20.53 12.01 31.15
C ALA A 164 -21.34 10.71 30.95
N PHE A 165 -22.06 10.27 32.00
CA PHE A 165 -22.83 9.03 31.97
C PHE A 165 -23.88 8.98 30.84
N ASP A 166 -24.42 10.12 30.45
CA ASP A 166 -25.38 10.29 29.35
C ASP A 166 -24.71 10.41 27.97
N GLY A 167 -23.38 10.29 27.90
CA GLY A 167 -22.58 10.40 26.68
C GLY A 167 -22.30 11.83 26.23
N VAL A 168 -22.69 12.84 27.02
CA VAL A 168 -22.38 14.24 26.71
C VAL A 168 -20.89 14.52 26.98
N PRO A 169 -20.18 15.25 26.11
CA PRO A 169 -18.81 15.65 26.37
C PRO A 169 -18.69 16.45 27.67
N LEU A 170 -17.64 16.18 28.44
CA LEU A 170 -17.36 16.93 29.67
C LEU A 170 -17.04 18.39 29.35
N THR A 171 -17.50 19.29 30.21
CA THR A 171 -17.11 20.70 30.18
C THR A 171 -15.64 20.87 30.57
N ASP A 172 -15.02 21.98 30.16
CA ASP A 172 -13.61 22.27 30.50
C ASP A 172 -13.33 22.21 32.00
N ARG A 173 -14.31 22.65 32.82
CA ARG A 173 -14.21 22.57 34.28
C ARG A 173 -14.23 21.13 34.80
N GLU A 174 -15.10 20.29 34.24
CA GLU A 174 -15.18 18.88 34.61
C GLU A 174 -13.93 18.14 34.16
N LYS A 175 -13.43 18.44 32.96
CA LYS A 175 -12.16 17.91 32.43
C LYS A 175 -10.99 18.20 33.37
N GLU A 176 -10.82 19.44 33.80
CA GLU A 176 -9.76 19.81 34.75
C GLU A 176 -9.91 19.12 36.11
N LEU A 177 -11.14 18.96 36.60
CA LEU A 177 -11.41 18.21 37.82
C LEU A 177 -11.01 16.73 37.69
N TYR A 178 -11.37 16.08 36.58
CA TYR A 178 -10.98 14.70 36.30
C TYR A 178 -9.47 14.57 36.17
N LYS A 179 -8.81 15.50 35.49
CA LYS A 179 -7.35 15.53 35.35
C LYS A 179 -6.65 15.57 36.72
N HIS A 180 -7.13 16.42 37.62
CA HIS A 180 -6.61 16.51 38.99
C HIS A 180 -6.80 15.20 39.76
N LEU A 181 -8.02 14.64 39.74
CA LEU A 181 -8.33 13.38 40.43
C LEU A 181 -7.52 12.20 39.91
N LEU A 182 -7.37 12.08 38.59
CA LEU A 182 -6.58 11.00 37.97
C LEU A 182 -5.09 11.11 38.34
N ARG A 183 -4.55 12.33 38.36
CA ARG A 183 -3.16 12.54 38.82
C ARG A 183 -3.00 12.21 40.30
N GLU A 184 -3.88 12.73 41.15
CA GLU A 184 -3.86 12.49 42.60
C GLU A 184 -3.94 10.99 42.93
N THR A 185 -4.90 10.28 42.33
CA THR A 185 -5.05 8.81 42.53
C THR A 185 -3.83 8.02 42.03
N TRP A 186 -3.26 8.41 40.88
CA TRP A 186 -2.05 7.76 40.36
C TRP A 186 -0.85 7.99 41.30
N GLU A 187 -0.69 9.20 41.81
CA GLU A 187 0.34 9.55 42.80
C GLU A 187 0.11 8.85 44.15
N GLU A 188 -1.12 8.63 44.60
CA GLU A 188 -1.40 7.85 45.82
C GLU A 188 -1.01 6.38 45.68
N ASP A 189 -1.34 5.77 44.53
CA ASP A 189 -1.08 4.36 44.25
C ASP A 189 0.41 4.07 43.96
N HIS A 190 1.14 5.04 43.41
CA HIS A 190 2.54 4.88 42.97
C HIS A 190 3.56 5.72 43.75
N GLY A 191 3.10 6.65 44.59
CA GLY A 191 3.94 7.58 45.37
C GLY A 191 4.24 7.14 46.81
N ARG A 192 3.76 5.97 47.25
CA ARG A 192 4.32 5.29 48.45
C ARG A 192 5.48 4.39 48.06
N GLY A 193 6.61 5.04 47.74
CA GLY A 193 7.95 4.43 47.67
C GLY A 193 8.91 5.23 48.53
#